data_AF-A0A091BUW9-F1
#
_entry.id   AF-A0A091BUW9-F1
#
_cell.length_a   1.000
_cell.length_b   1.000
_cell.length_c   1.000
_cell.angle_alpha   90.00
_cell.angle_beta   90.00
_cell.angle_gamma   90.00
#
_symmetry.space_group_name_H-M   'P 1'
#
loop_
_entity.id
_entity.type
_entity.pdbx_description
1 polymer ?
#
loop_
_entity_poly.entity_id
_entity_poly.type
_entity_poly.pdbx_seq_one_letter_code
_entity_poly.pdbx_strand_id
1 'polypeptide(L)'
;MFYKTMTYCPECGHPLEKKFLKDEGDIPYCSQCDSFRFPVFNTAISAILFNENHDKILLIKQYKMTEHILLAGYVSQSENAEATVAREIDEELGLKVKSLTFNATKYYERSNSLMINFAVTVSGAVTPNHEIDDWD
;
A
#
# COMPACT_ATOMS: atom_id res chain seq x y z
N MET A 1 18.44 2.96 -11.97
CA MET A 1 17.14 2.92 -11.26
C MET A 1 16.18 3.78 -12.06
N PHE A 2 15.33 3.16 -12.89
CA PHE A 2 14.44 3.86 -13.81
C PHE A 2 13.12 4.14 -13.11
N TYR A 3 13.07 5.20 -12.30
CA TYR A 3 11.77 5.74 -11.89
C TYR A 3 11.00 6.12 -13.16
N LYS A 4 9.73 5.71 -13.26
CA LYS A 4 8.85 6.21 -14.33
C LYS A 4 8.78 7.73 -14.18
N THR A 5 9.47 8.44 -15.06
CA THR A 5 9.70 9.87 -14.92
C THR A 5 8.36 10.61 -15.04
N MET A 6 8.02 11.42 -14.05
CA MET A 6 6.89 12.35 -14.15
C MET A 6 7.19 13.33 -15.30
N THR A 7 6.35 13.35 -16.33
CA THR A 7 6.56 14.18 -17.52
C THR A 7 5.76 15.48 -17.49
N TYR A 8 4.71 15.55 -16.67
CA TYR A 8 3.84 16.72 -16.53
C TYR A 8 3.60 17.03 -15.05
N CYS A 9 3.40 18.31 -14.75
CA CYS A 9 3.11 18.81 -13.41
C CYS A 9 1.74 18.30 -12.95
N PRO A 10 1.62 17.61 -11.79
CA PRO A 10 0.34 17.10 -11.31
C PRO A 10 -0.62 18.22 -10.87
N GLU A 11 -0.10 19.43 -10.61
CA GLU A 11 -0.90 20.57 -10.15
C GLU A 11 -1.50 21.38 -11.31
N CYS A 12 -0.73 21.61 -12.39
CA CYS A 12 -1.15 22.50 -13.48
C CYS A 12 -1.09 21.88 -14.89
N GLY A 13 -0.57 20.66 -15.04
CA GLY A 13 -0.44 19.98 -16.33
C GLY A 13 0.70 20.48 -17.23
N HIS A 14 1.51 21.46 -16.82
CA HIS A 14 2.67 21.93 -17.60
C HIS A 14 3.74 20.85 -17.75
N PRO A 15 4.40 20.69 -18.91
CA PRO A 15 5.53 19.78 -19.07
C PRO A 15 6.64 20.07 -18.04
N LEU A 16 7.19 19.03 -17.43
CA LEU A 16 8.28 19.20 -16.46
C LEU A 16 9.63 19.27 -17.18
N GLU A 17 10.48 20.18 -16.73
CA GLU A 17 11.88 20.30 -17.15
C GLU A 17 12.81 19.79 -16.05
N LYS A 18 14.06 19.45 -16.41
CA LYS A 18 15.08 19.13 -15.40
C LYS A 18 15.70 20.43 -14.91
N LYS A 19 15.70 20.64 -13.60
CA LYS A 19 16.39 21.77 -12.96
C LYS A 19 17.31 21.23 -11.87
N PHE A 20 18.54 21.74 -11.84
CA PHE A 20 19.51 21.36 -10.82
C PHE A 20 19.11 21.93 -9.46
N LEU A 21 19.02 21.06 -8.46
CA LEU A 21 18.86 21.39 -7.06
C LEU A 21 20.12 20.94 -6.30
N LYS A 22 20.69 21.85 -5.51
CA LYS A 22 21.89 21.56 -4.72
C LYS A 22 21.65 20.34 -3.83
N ASP A 23 22.64 19.45 -3.74
CA ASP A 23 22.64 18.20 -2.95
C ASP A 23 21.69 17.09 -3.46
N GLU A 24 20.75 17.39 -4.37
CA GLU A 24 19.75 16.45 -4.93
C GLU A 24 19.97 16.13 -6.42
N GLY A 25 20.68 16.99 -7.16
CA GLY A 25 20.96 16.82 -8.59
C GLY A 25 19.84 17.32 -9.51
N ASP A 26 19.64 16.68 -10.66
CA ASP A 26 18.60 17.04 -11.62
C ASP A 26 17.23 16.54 -11.16
N ILE A 27 16.35 17.46 -10.77
CA ILE A 27 15.00 17.16 -10.29
C ILE A 27 13.97 17.70 -11.29
N PRO A 28 12.83 17.01 -11.52
CA PRO A 28 11.72 17.56 -12.29
C PRO A 28 11.23 18.88 -11.68
N TYR A 29 11.05 19.90 -12.51
CA TYR A 29 10.65 21.24 -12.10
C TYR A 29 9.56 21.77 -13.02
N CYS A 30 8.58 22.44 -12.41
CA CYS A 30 7.50 23.12 -13.12
C CYS A 30 7.79 24.62 -13.14
N SER A 31 8.09 25.17 -14.32
CA SER A 31 8.34 26.59 -14.51
C SER A 31 7.09 27.46 -14.33
N GLN A 32 5.89 26.90 -14.53
CA GLN A 32 4.63 27.63 -14.34
C GLN A 32 4.23 27.76 -12.87
N CYS A 33 4.46 26.74 -12.06
CA CYS A 33 4.19 26.77 -10.61
C CYS A 33 5.40 27.27 -9.79
N ASP A 34 6.54 27.50 -10.45
CA ASP A 34 7.84 27.80 -9.84
C ASP A 34 8.22 26.83 -8.70
N SER A 35 8.10 25.52 -8.94
CA SER A 35 8.34 24.51 -7.89
C SER A 35 8.89 23.20 -8.44
N PHE A 36 9.74 22.55 -7.63
CA PHE A 36 10.22 21.19 -7.86
C PHE A 36 9.09 20.15 -7.67
N ARG A 37 9.21 19.01 -8.35
CA ARG A 37 8.33 17.85 -8.30
C ARG A 37 9.16 16.60 -8.03
N PHE A 38 9.08 16.12 -6.80
CA PHE A 38 9.74 14.87 -6.41
C PHE A 38 8.86 13.67 -6.79
N PRO A 39 9.45 12.54 -7.19
CA PRO A 39 8.69 11.32 -7.46
C PRO A 39 7.87 10.92 -6.24
N VAL A 40 6.58 10.67 -6.47
CA VAL A 40 5.66 10.16 -5.45
C VAL A 40 5.46 8.66 -5.63
N PHE A 41 5.30 7.96 -4.52
CA PHE A 41 4.90 6.54 -4.49
C PHE A 41 3.73 6.38 -3.54
N ASN A 42 2.90 5.36 -3.79
CA ASN A 42 1.80 5.02 -2.89
C ASN A 42 2.34 4.27 -1.67
N THR A 43 1.64 4.35 -0.54
CA THR A 43 1.93 3.49 0.61
C THR A 43 0.80 2.49 0.76
N ALA A 44 1.14 1.21 0.89
CA ALA A 44 0.17 0.14 1.06
C ALA A 44 0.64 -0.78 2.19
N ILE A 45 -0.32 -1.40 2.87
CA ILE A 45 -0.07 -2.46 3.83
C ILE A 45 -0.24 -3.82 3.16
N SER A 46 0.41 -4.82 3.73
CA SER A 46 0.10 -6.23 3.52
C SER A 46 0.10 -6.93 4.87
N ALA A 47 -0.79 -7.89 5.08
CA ALA A 47 -0.93 -8.54 6.38
C ALA A 47 -0.94 -10.07 6.26
N ILE A 48 -0.07 -10.73 7.02
CA ILE A 48 -0.13 -12.17 7.30
C ILE A 48 -1.09 -12.34 8.47
N LEU A 49 -2.23 -12.97 8.24
CA LEU A 49 -3.30 -13.11 9.22
C LEU A 49 -3.26 -14.51 9.84
N PHE A 50 -2.81 -14.62 11.10
CA PHE A 50 -2.81 -15.85 11.87
C PHE A 50 -4.13 -16.03 12.61
N ASN A 51 -4.60 -17.27 12.72
CA ASN A 51 -5.61 -17.62 13.71
C ASN A 51 -5.03 -17.59 15.14
N GLU A 52 -5.90 -17.67 16.16
CA GLU A 52 -5.47 -17.58 17.57
C GLU A 52 -4.51 -18.70 18.01
N ASN A 53 -4.53 -19.85 17.33
CA ASN A 53 -3.60 -20.96 17.61
C ASN A 53 -2.25 -20.83 16.87
N HIS A 54 -2.11 -19.88 15.95
CA HIS A 54 -0.91 -19.66 15.13
C HIS A 54 -0.47 -20.89 14.32
N ASP A 55 -1.42 -21.78 13.96
CA ASP A 55 -1.18 -22.98 13.15
C ASP A 55 -1.65 -22.83 11.70
N LYS A 56 -2.37 -21.74 11.39
CA LYS A 56 -2.85 -21.39 10.06
C LYS A 56 -2.68 -19.91 9.78
N ILE A 57 -2.56 -19.59 8.50
CA ILE A 57 -2.72 -18.23 7.98
C ILE A 57 -3.93 -18.20 7.05
N LEU A 58 -4.63 -17.07 7.01
CA LEU A 58 -5.71 -16.81 6.07
C LEU A 58 -5.16 -16.21 4.78
N LEU A 59 -5.55 -16.78 3.65
CA LEU A 59 -5.30 -16.22 2.32
C LEU A 59 -6.62 -15.84 1.65
N ILE A 60 -6.58 -14.83 0.78
CA ILE A 60 -7.76 -14.30 0.10
C ILE A 60 -7.55 -14.28 -1.42
N LYS A 61 -8.63 -14.34 -2.19
CA LYS A 61 -8.65 -13.91 -3.59
C LYS A 61 -9.49 -12.65 -3.71
N GLN A 62 -8.93 -11.63 -4.35
CA GLN A 62 -9.60 -10.36 -4.61
C GLN A 62 -9.76 -10.13 -6.11
N TYR A 63 -10.80 -9.38 -6.50
CA TYR A 63 -10.96 -8.83 -7.86
C TYR A 63 -10.75 -9.81 -9.03
N LYS A 64 -11.24 -11.04 -8.89
CA LYS A 64 -11.14 -12.17 -9.84
C LYS A 64 -9.71 -12.60 -10.12
N MET A 65 -8.78 -12.36 -9.20
CA MET A 65 -7.43 -12.90 -9.28
C MET A 65 -7.44 -14.43 -9.18
N THR A 66 -6.49 -15.08 -9.87
CA THR A 66 -6.38 -16.54 -9.88
C THR A 66 -5.69 -17.09 -8.64
N GLU A 67 -4.76 -16.31 -8.08
CA GLU A 67 -3.92 -16.70 -6.95
C GLU A 67 -4.50 -16.21 -5.63
N HIS A 68 -4.39 -17.05 -4.61
CA HIS A 68 -4.56 -16.63 -3.22
C HIS A 68 -3.37 -15.75 -2.79
N ILE A 69 -3.68 -14.62 -2.16
CA ILE A 69 -2.72 -13.62 -1.70
C ILE A 69 -2.96 -13.28 -0.23
N LEU A 70 -2.00 -12.56 0.35
CA LEU A 70 -2.19 -11.90 1.65
C LEU A 70 -3.17 -10.73 1.49
N LEU A 71 -3.87 -10.38 2.57
CA LEU A 71 -4.62 -9.13 2.66
C LEU A 71 -3.69 -7.95 2.35
N ALA A 72 -4.15 -7.01 1.53
CA ALA A 72 -3.42 -5.80 1.21
C ALA A 72 -4.39 -4.64 0.97
N GLY A 73 -3.98 -3.42 1.33
CA GLY A 73 -4.80 -2.23 1.18
C GLY A 73 -3.97 -0.95 1.19
N TYR A 74 -4.50 0.13 0.63
CA TYR A 74 -3.79 1.41 0.56
C TYR A 74 -3.94 2.18 1.88
N VAL A 75 -2.85 2.80 2.32
CA VAL A 75 -2.89 3.73 3.45
C VAL A 75 -3.61 5.00 3.01
N SER A 76 -4.72 5.32 3.66
CA SER A 76 -5.47 6.54 3.37
C SER A 76 -4.86 7.76 4.06
N GLN A 77 -5.20 8.95 3.55
CA GLN A 77 -4.82 10.20 4.23
C GLN A 77 -5.34 10.19 5.68
N SER A 78 -4.55 10.74 6.61
CA SER A 78 -4.80 10.76 8.06
C SER A 78 -4.71 9.42 8.80
N GLU A 79 -4.46 8.31 8.11
CA GLU A 79 -4.18 7.02 8.76
C GLU A 79 -2.68 6.76 8.92
N ASN A 80 -2.32 6.00 9.96
CA ASN A 80 -1.04 5.29 10.00
C ASN A 80 -1.22 3.86 9.50
N ALA A 81 -0.11 3.15 9.25
CA ALA A 81 -0.15 1.82 8.67
C ALA A 81 -0.86 0.79 9.58
N GLU A 82 -0.72 0.90 10.90
CA GLU A 82 -1.37 0.02 11.87
C GLU A 82 -2.90 0.19 11.86
N ALA A 83 -3.39 1.43 11.77
CA ALA A 83 -4.81 1.73 11.65
C ALA A 83 -5.37 1.22 10.32
N THR A 84 -4.64 1.40 9.21
CA THR A 84 -5.01 0.85 7.91
C THR A 84 -5.14 -0.67 7.97
N VAL A 85 -4.20 -1.39 8.58
CA VAL A 85 -4.33 -2.86 8.75
C VAL A 85 -5.61 -3.23 9.49
N ALA A 86 -5.91 -2.55 10.60
CA ALA A 86 -7.12 -2.84 11.37
C ALA A 86 -8.41 -2.53 10.58
N ARG A 87 -8.43 -1.44 9.81
CA ARG A 87 -9.55 -1.06 8.95
C ARG A 87 -9.78 -2.09 7.84
N GLU A 88 -8.75 -2.41 7.06
CA GLU A 88 -8.89 -3.36 5.93
C GLU A 88 -9.35 -4.75 6.41
N ILE A 89 -8.84 -5.23 7.56
CA ILE A 89 -9.27 -6.51 8.16
C ILE A 89 -10.77 -6.48 8.54
N ASP A 90 -11.25 -5.36 9.07
CA ASP A 90 -12.66 -5.22 9.46
C ASP A 90 -13.57 -5.06 8.23
N GLU A 91 -13.19 -4.19 7.30
CA GLU A 91 -13.97 -3.87 6.10
C GLU A 91 -14.07 -5.04 5.12
N GLU A 92 -12.96 -5.76 4.91
CA GLU A 92 -12.91 -6.84 3.91
C GLU A 92 -13.32 -8.20 4.46
N LEU A 93 -13.05 -8.48 5.75
CA LEU A 93 -13.18 -9.81 6.32
C LEU A 93 -14.06 -9.87 7.58
N GLY A 94 -14.46 -8.73 8.16
CA GLY A 94 -15.25 -8.69 9.39
C GLY A 94 -14.55 -9.25 10.63
N LEU A 95 -13.22 -9.40 10.58
CA LEU A 95 -12.43 -9.99 11.67
C LEU A 95 -11.95 -8.92 12.66
N LYS A 96 -11.59 -9.34 13.87
CA LYS A 96 -11.04 -8.45 14.91
C LYS A 96 -9.57 -8.73 15.17
N VAL A 97 -8.75 -7.67 15.10
CA VAL A 97 -7.32 -7.70 15.42
C VAL A 97 -7.10 -7.92 16.92
N LYS A 98 -6.30 -8.93 17.28
CA LYS A 98 -5.87 -9.22 18.66
C LYS A 98 -4.48 -8.69 18.96
N SER A 99 -3.57 -8.86 18.01
CA SER A 99 -2.20 -8.35 18.07
C SER A 99 -1.69 -8.07 16.68
N LEU A 100 -0.83 -7.07 16.57
CA LEU A 100 -0.24 -6.62 15.31
C LEU A 100 1.24 -6.35 15.54
N THR A 101 2.09 -6.88 14.66
CA THR A 101 3.55 -6.71 14.72
C THR A 101 4.08 -6.39 13.33
N PHE A 102 4.93 -5.36 13.22
CA PHE A 102 5.66 -5.07 11.99
C PHE A 102 6.54 -6.25 11.59
N ASN A 103 6.54 -6.60 10.31
CA ASN A 103 7.38 -7.67 9.77
C ASN A 103 8.52 -7.11 8.90
N ALA A 104 8.18 -6.44 7.80
CA ALA A 104 9.17 -5.89 6.87
C ALA A 104 8.57 -4.82 5.96
N THR A 105 9.42 -4.00 5.35
CA THR A 105 9.04 -3.12 4.24
C THR A 105 9.71 -3.54 2.94
N LYS A 106 9.03 -3.38 1.82
CA LYS A 106 9.63 -3.56 0.49
C LYS A 106 9.02 -2.60 -0.52
N TYR A 107 9.86 -1.94 -1.30
CA TYR A 107 9.38 -1.20 -2.46
C TYR A 107 8.94 -2.17 -3.57
N TYR A 108 7.68 -2.08 -3.99
CA TYR A 108 7.12 -2.89 -5.06
C TYR A 108 7.04 -2.07 -6.35
N GLU A 109 8.05 -2.24 -7.20
CA GLU A 109 8.23 -1.44 -8.42
C GLU A 109 7.01 -1.51 -9.36
N ARG A 110 6.37 -2.68 -9.48
CA ARG A 110 5.25 -2.91 -10.39
C ARG A 110 4.06 -1.97 -10.12
N SER A 111 3.77 -1.67 -8.86
CA SER A 111 2.67 -0.76 -8.47
C SER A 111 3.15 0.63 -8.07
N ASN A 112 4.46 0.90 -8.10
CA ASN A 112 5.05 2.14 -7.57
C ASN A 112 4.58 2.41 -6.13
N SER A 113 4.67 1.38 -5.28
CA SER A 113 4.22 1.44 -3.89
C SER A 113 5.30 0.99 -2.91
N LEU A 114 5.42 1.66 -1.77
CA LEU A 114 6.07 1.11 -0.59
C LEU A 114 5.08 0.18 0.11
N MET A 115 5.42 -1.11 0.17
CA MET A 115 4.65 -2.12 0.88
C MET A 115 5.16 -2.26 2.31
N ILE A 116 4.28 -2.14 3.29
CA ILE A 116 4.55 -2.31 4.72
C ILE A 116 3.83 -3.58 5.19
N ASN A 117 4.59 -4.63 5.48
CA ASN A 117 4.03 -5.91 5.87
C ASN A 117 3.94 -6.06 7.40
N PHE A 118 2.82 -6.62 7.86
CA PHE A 118 2.54 -6.93 9.25
C PHE A 118 2.20 -8.41 9.44
N ALA A 119 2.56 -8.96 10.59
CA ALA A 119 2.00 -10.20 11.12
C ALA A 119 0.90 -9.86 12.13
N VAL A 120 -0.28 -10.43 11.97
CA VAL A 120 -1.48 -10.07 12.73
C VAL A 120 -2.16 -11.32 13.22
N THR A 121 -2.50 -11.38 14.52
CA THR A 121 -3.40 -12.41 15.05
C THR A 121 -4.81 -11.86 15.02
N VAL A 122 -5.74 -12.60 14.42
CA VAL A 122 -7.14 -12.21 14.25
C VAL A 122 -8.08 -13.20 14.95
N SER A 123 -9.30 -12.74 15.21
CA SER A 123 -10.36 -13.52 15.85
C SER A 123 -11.71 -13.22 15.22
N GLY A 124 -12.68 -14.13 15.41
CA GLY A 124 -14.00 -14.06 14.79
C GLY A 124 -14.15 -15.01 13.61
N ALA A 125 -15.30 -14.93 12.93
CA ALA A 125 -15.59 -15.68 11.72
C ALA A 125 -15.49 -14.76 10.51
N VAL A 126 -14.86 -15.23 9.43
CA VAL A 126 -14.73 -14.46 8.19
C VAL A 126 -16.11 -14.14 7.64
N THR A 127 -16.38 -12.85 7.45
CA THR A 127 -17.59 -12.31 6.83
C THR A 127 -17.12 -11.40 5.69
N PRO A 128 -16.84 -11.97 4.51
CA PRO A 128 -16.19 -11.23 3.45
C PRO A 128 -17.12 -10.20 2.81
N ASN A 129 -16.55 -9.09 2.38
CA ASN A 129 -17.27 -8.10 1.58
C ASN A 129 -17.21 -8.42 0.07
N HIS A 130 -17.67 -7.48 -0.75
CA HIS A 130 -17.74 -7.62 -2.21
C HIS A 130 -16.38 -7.62 -2.94
N GLU A 131 -15.27 -7.31 -2.27
CA GLU A 131 -13.92 -7.31 -2.84
C GLU A 131 -13.28 -8.71 -2.80
N ILE A 132 -13.73 -9.57 -1.88
CA ILE A 132 -13.22 -10.92 -1.67
C ILE A 132 -14.05 -11.94 -2.46
N ASP A 133 -13.43 -12.61 -3.43
CA ASP A 133 -14.07 -13.66 -4.22
C ASP A 133 -14.02 -15.04 -3.54
N ASP A 134 -12.96 -15.31 -2.76
CA ASP A 134 -12.67 -16.60 -2.14
C ASP A 134 -11.67 -16.44 -0.98
N TRP A 135 -11.65 -17.36 -0.03
CA TRP A 135 -10.69 -17.37 1.09
C TRP A 135 -10.43 -18.79 1.60
N ASP A 136 -9.20 -19.05 2.07
CA ASP A 136 -8.73 -20.33 2.61
C ASP A 136 -7.89 -20.13 3.88
#